data_AF-A0A9Q0U2A6-F1
#
_entry.id   AF-A0A9Q0U2A6-F1
#
_cell.length_a   1.000
_cell.length_b   1.000
_cell.length_c   1.000
_cell.angle_alpha   90.00
_cell.angle_beta   90.00
_cell.angle_gamma   90.00
#
_symmetry.space_group_name_H-M   'P 1'
#
loop_
_entity.id
_entity.type
_entity.pdbx_description
1 polymer ?
#
loop_
_entity_poly.entity_id
_entity_poly.type
_entity_poly.pdbx_seq_one_letter_code
_entity_poly.pdbx_strand_id
1 'polypeptide(L)'
;MLATANYNTTLSFLRLGIDGNLRVHTFYDKASTNDGFQVTFTLFSRDSGWESECQLSERCGHFGLCEDNQCVACPLAKWTAGLEQGRG
;
A
#
# COMPACT_ATOMS: atom_id res chain seq x y z
N MET A 1 -13.06 -42.53 16.01
CA MET A 1 -13.78 -41.34 15.52
C MET A 1 -12.74 -40.22 15.39
N LEU A 2 -12.27 -39.91 14.18
CA LEU A 2 -11.40 -38.74 13.97
C LEU A 2 -12.28 -37.51 14.04
N ALA A 3 -12.07 -36.66 15.03
CA ALA A 3 -12.67 -35.34 15.08
C ALA A 3 -12.01 -34.47 14.00
N THR A 4 -12.68 -34.29 12.87
CA THR A 4 -12.27 -33.29 11.88
C THR A 4 -12.57 -31.93 12.47
N ALA A 5 -11.56 -31.25 12.98
CA ALA A 5 -11.72 -29.87 13.41
C ALA A 5 -11.94 -29.01 12.16
N ASN A 6 -13.14 -28.42 12.08
CA ASN A 6 -13.53 -27.55 10.98
C ASN A 6 -13.02 -26.15 11.32
N TYR A 7 -11.75 -25.88 11.01
CA TYR A 7 -11.19 -24.54 11.17
C TYR A 7 -11.63 -23.72 9.95
N ASN A 8 -12.40 -22.65 10.16
CA ASN A 8 -12.65 -21.65 9.13
C ASN A 8 -11.32 -20.93 8.83
N THR A 9 -10.49 -21.53 7.96
CA THR A 9 -9.20 -20.96 7.58
C THR A 9 -9.36 -20.12 6.32
N THR A 10 -9.00 -18.85 6.41
CA THR A 10 -8.77 -18.00 5.25
C THR A 10 -7.30 -18.13 4.86
N LEU A 11 -7.01 -18.61 3.64
CA LEU A 11 -5.64 -18.70 3.14
C LEU A 11 -5.26 -17.40 2.44
N SER A 12 -4.24 -16.71 2.94
CA SER A 12 -3.73 -15.49 2.34
C SER A 12 -2.20 -15.51 2.21
N PHE A 13 -1.66 -14.90 1.15
CA PHE A 13 -0.22 -14.68 1.01
C PHE A 13 0.08 -13.27 0.49
N LEU A 14 1.26 -12.76 0.86
CA LEU A 14 1.80 -11.50 0.38
C LEU A 14 2.69 -11.74 -0.83
N ARG A 15 2.52 -10.95 -1.89
CA ARG A 15 3.34 -11.02 -3.11
C ARG A 15 3.76 -9.64 -3.56
N LEU A 16 5.02 -9.50 -3.96
CA LEU A 16 5.52 -8.33 -4.68
C LEU A 16 5.20 -8.46 -6.17
N GLY A 17 4.48 -7.48 -6.70
CA GLY A 17 4.17 -7.38 -8.13
C GLY A 17 5.35 -6.85 -8.95
N ILE A 18 5.32 -7.10 -10.26
CA ILE A 18 6.33 -6.57 -11.19
C ILE A 18 6.27 -5.04 -11.31
N ASP A 19 5.13 -4.45 -10.97
CA ASP A 19 4.90 -3.01 -10.87
C ASP A 19 5.39 -2.41 -9.55
N GLY A 20 5.98 -3.22 -8.66
CA GLY A 20 6.50 -2.76 -7.35
C GLY A 20 5.47 -2.69 -6.24
N ASN A 21 4.19 -3.01 -6.51
CA ASN A 21 3.14 -2.99 -5.50
C ASN A 21 3.10 -4.31 -4.71
N LEU A 22 2.91 -4.21 -3.39
CA LEU A 22 2.71 -5.37 -2.52
C LEU A 22 1.22 -5.72 -2.45
N ARG A 23 0.87 -6.96 -2.79
CA ARG A 23 -0.52 -7.43 -2.84
C ARG A 23 -0.76 -8.57 -1.88
N VAL A 24 -1.88 -8.50 -1.16
CA VAL A 24 -2.40 -9.64 -0.39
C VAL A 24 -3.38 -10.39 -1.29
N HIS A 25 -3.05 -11.63 -1.55
CA HIS A 25 -3.91 -12.58 -2.25
C HIS A 25 -4.62 -13.45 -1.23
N THR A 26 -5.95 -13.46 -1.24
CA THR A 26 -6.78 -14.25 -0.33
C THR A 26 -7.62 -15.23 -1.11
N PHE A 27 -7.66 -16.48 -0.65
CA PHE A 27 -8.43 -17.55 -1.25
C PHE A 27 -9.90 -17.45 -0.82
N TYR A 28 -10.82 -17.46 -1.80
CA TYR A 28 -12.26 -17.47 -1.55
C TYR A 28 -12.89 -18.75 -2.10
N ASP A 29 -13.49 -19.55 -1.21
CA ASP A 29 -14.12 -20.86 -1.50
C ASP A 29 -15.61 -20.74 -1.87
N LYS A 30 -16.20 -19.53 -1.78
CA LYS A 30 -17.65 -19.29 -1.86
C LYS A 30 -17.99 -18.19 -2.87
N ALA A 31 -17.76 -18.41 -4.16
CA ALA A 31 -18.38 -17.54 -5.17
C ALA A 31 -18.41 -18.24 -6.53
N SER A 32 -19.62 -18.41 -7.05
CA SER A 32 -20.02 -19.12 -8.27
C SER A 32 -19.40 -18.64 -9.60
N THR A 33 -18.26 -17.96 -9.59
CA THR A 33 -17.71 -17.34 -10.81
C THR A 33 -16.19 -17.19 -10.88
N ASN A 34 -15.41 -17.44 -9.83
CA ASN A 34 -13.93 -17.47 -9.93
C ASN A 34 -13.31 -18.15 -8.70
N ASP A 35 -13.10 -19.46 -8.79
CA ASP A 35 -12.43 -20.27 -7.77
C ASP A 35 -10.94 -19.89 -7.71
N GLY A 36 -10.46 -19.38 -6.56
CA GLY A 36 -9.03 -19.17 -6.35
C GLY A 36 -8.64 -17.96 -5.49
N PHE A 37 -7.37 -17.57 -5.63
CA PHE A 37 -6.79 -16.41 -4.96
C PHE A 37 -7.18 -15.10 -5.65
N GLN A 38 -7.79 -14.19 -4.89
CA GLN A 38 -8.14 -12.85 -5.35
C GLN A 38 -7.31 -11.81 -4.60
N VAL A 39 -6.98 -10.70 -5.27
CA VAL A 39 -6.30 -9.57 -4.61
C VAL A 39 -7.32 -8.87 -3.71
N THR A 40 -7.08 -8.91 -2.41
CA THR A 40 -7.95 -8.24 -1.42
C THR A 40 -7.40 -6.92 -0.94
N PHE A 41 -6.10 -6.70 -1.13
CA PHE A 41 -5.41 -5.50 -0.67
C PHE A 41 -4.16 -5.23 -1.52
N THR A 42 -3.87 -3.96 -1.77
CA THR A 42 -2.68 -3.52 -2.52
C THR A 42 -2.06 -2.33 -1.81
N LEU A 43 -0.88 -2.53 -1.23
CA LEU A 43 -0.02 -1.48 -0.67
C LEU A 43 0.65 -0.69 -1.80
N PHE A 44 0.94 0.59 -1.52
CA PHE A 44 1.53 1.54 -2.46
C PHE A 44 0.64 1.85 -3.69
N SER A 45 -0.64 1.49 -3.64
CA SER A 45 -1.57 1.76 -4.73
C SER A 45 -1.99 3.23 -4.74
N ARG A 46 -1.78 3.90 -5.89
CA ARG A 46 -2.34 5.24 -6.15
C ARG A 46 -3.87 5.24 -6.20
N ASP A 47 -4.45 4.14 -6.70
CA ASP A 47 -5.88 4.06 -7.03
C ASP A 47 -6.75 3.59 -5.87
N SER A 48 -6.16 3.38 -4.69
CA SER A 48 -6.92 2.97 -3.51
C SER A 48 -7.40 4.18 -2.71
N GLY A 49 -8.57 4.07 -2.08
CA GLY A 49 -9.08 5.13 -1.20
C GLY A 49 -8.48 5.15 0.21
N TRP A 50 -7.60 4.21 0.54
CA TRP A 50 -7.08 4.00 1.90
C TRP A 50 -5.56 3.84 1.97
N GLU A 51 -4.93 3.37 0.89
CA GLU A 51 -3.48 3.27 0.73
C GLU A 51 -2.95 4.36 -0.21
N SER A 52 -1.65 4.59 -0.16
CA SER A 52 -1.00 5.64 -0.94
C SER A 52 0.42 5.23 -1.35
N GLU A 53 0.87 5.72 -2.50
CA GLU A 53 2.27 5.70 -2.92
C GLU A 53 3.18 6.44 -1.92
N CYS A 54 2.63 7.30 -1.06
CA CYS A 54 3.38 8.00 -0.01
C CYS A 54 3.94 7.09 1.09
N GLN A 55 3.46 5.85 1.19
CA GLN A 55 4.06 4.85 2.09
C GLN A 55 5.40 4.31 1.55
N LEU A 56 5.73 4.55 0.27
CA LEU A 56 7.04 4.21 -0.27
C LEU A 56 8.07 5.21 0.28
N SER A 57 9.05 4.70 1.03
CA SER A 57 9.99 5.52 1.80
C SER A 57 10.77 6.56 0.97
N GLU A 58 11.06 6.26 -0.30
CA GLU A 58 11.80 7.17 -1.19
C GLU A 58 10.93 7.85 -2.25
N ARG A 59 9.61 7.83 -2.10
CA ARG A 59 8.68 8.40 -3.08
C ARG A 59 9.00 9.87 -3.43
N CYS A 60 9.27 10.67 -2.41
CA CYS A 60 9.63 12.09 -2.54
C CYS A 60 11.07 12.39 -2.13
N GLY A 61 11.92 11.35 -2.11
CA GLY A 61 13.29 11.44 -1.60
C GLY A 61 13.35 11.71 -0.09
N HIS A 62 14.55 12.01 0.41
CA HIS A 62 14.82 12.07 1.85
C HIS A 62 14.09 13.20 2.59
N PHE A 63 13.86 14.32 1.91
CA PHE A 63 13.26 15.50 2.52
C PHE A 63 11.85 15.79 2.00
N GLY A 64 11.43 15.24 0.86
CA GLY A 64 10.16 15.64 0.26
C GLY A 64 8.94 15.24 1.08
N LEU A 65 7.95 16.12 1.15
CA LEU A 65 6.64 15.80 1.71
C LEU A 65 5.76 15.14 0.64
N CYS A 66 5.19 13.98 0.98
CA CYS A 66 4.25 13.27 0.12
C CYS A 66 2.82 13.43 0.61
N GLU A 67 1.95 13.92 -0.26
CA GLU A 67 0.51 14.09 -0.02
C GLU A 67 -0.24 13.77 -1.32
N ASP A 68 -1.38 13.07 -1.24
CA ASP A 68 -2.19 12.65 -2.40
C ASP A 68 -1.39 11.99 -3.55
N ASN A 69 -0.41 11.16 -3.19
CA ASN A 69 0.51 10.49 -4.13
C ASN A 69 1.42 11.47 -4.93
N GLN A 70 1.53 12.71 -4.48
CA GLN A 70 2.32 13.79 -5.07
C GLN A 70 3.38 14.30 -4.08
N CYS A 71 4.49 14.80 -4.63
CA CYS A 71 5.52 15.44 -3.84
C CYS A 71 5.23 16.94 -3.80
N VAL A 72 4.63 17.40 -2.70
CA VAL A 72 4.05 18.75 -2.58
C VAL A 72 5.00 19.74 -1.92
N ALA A 73 6.06 19.26 -1.26
CA ALA A 73 7.11 20.12 -0.75
C ALA A 73 8.48 19.49 -1.01
N CYS A 74 9.38 20.25 -1.64
CA CYS A 74 10.82 20.03 -1.48
C CYS A 74 11.25 20.96 -0.35
N PRO A 75 11.66 20.45 0.83
CA PRO A 75 12.31 21.30 1.79
C PRO A 75 13.55 21.86 1.09
N LEU A 76 13.62 23.18 0.97
CA LEU A 76 14.90 23.80 0.69
C LEU A 76 15.84 23.27 1.76
N ALA A 77 16.97 22.69 1.34
CA ALA A 77 18.03 22.26 2.23
C ALA A 77 18.53 23.49 3.00
N LYS A 78 17.86 23.80 4.11
CA LYS A 78 18.13 24.99 4.89
C LYS A 78 18.21 24.61 6.36
N TRP A 79 19.37 24.07 6.69
CA TRP A 79 20.05 24.46 7.93
C TRP A 79 20.29 26.00 8.00
N THR A 80 19.95 26.78 6.96
CA THR A 80 20.20 28.23 6.85
C THR A 80 19.02 29.10 6.38
N ALA A 81 17.79 28.82 6.80
CA ALA A 81 16.79 29.84 7.18
C ALA A 81 15.56 29.08 7.66
N GLY A 82 15.18 29.17 8.93
CA GLY A 82 14.52 30.40 9.37
C GLY A 82 13.16 30.45 8.69
N LEU A 83 12.14 29.92 9.37
CA LEU A 83 10.71 29.94 9.09
C LEU A 83 10.26 31.14 8.23
N GLU A 84 10.36 31.09 6.91
CA GLU A 84 9.73 32.08 6.04
C GLU A 84 9.42 31.48 4.66
N GLN A 85 8.11 31.48 4.38
CA GLN A 85 7.49 31.74 3.08
C GLN A 85 7.30 30.58 2.09
N GLY A 86 6.02 30.23 1.89
CA GLY A 86 5.61 29.40 0.76
C GLY A 86 4.12 29.07 0.64
N ARG A 87 3.21 29.87 1.22
CA ARG A 87 1.78 29.80 0.88
C ARG A 87 1.59 30.34 -0.54
N GLY A 88 1.41 29.45 -1.51
CA GLY A 88 0.86 29.72 -2.83
C GLY A 88 -0.45 28.97 -2.96
#